data_AF-A0A357R4P8-F1
#
_entry.id   AF-A0A357R4P8-F1
#
_cell.length_a   1.000
_cell.length_b   1.000
_cell.length_c   1.000
_cell.angle_alpha   90.00
_cell.angle_beta   90.00
_cell.angle_gamma   90.00
#
_symmetry.space_group_name_H-M   'P 1'
#
loop_
_entity.id
_entity.type
_entity.pdbx_description
1 polymer ?
#
loop_
_entity_poly.entity_id
_entity_poly.type
_entity_poly.pdbx_seq_one_letter_code
_entity_poly.pdbx_strand_id
1 'polypeptide(L)'
;DTIIVDGQGETEEIKKRIAQLRVQIEDSTSDFDREKLQERLAKLAGGVAVIEVGAATETELKEMKLRIEDALSATKAAVEEGVVAGGGTAFINAIPALDKIPAQGDELTGVTIIRRA
;
A
#
# COMPACT_ATOMS: atom_id res chain seq x y z
N ASP A 1 11.62 -1.82 -5.39
CA ASP A 1 11.51 -0.43 -4.95
C ASP A 1 12.84 0.12 -4.50
N THR A 2 13.13 1.37 -4.85
CA THR A 2 14.35 2.07 -4.43
C THR A 2 13.92 3.34 -3.71
N ILE A 3 14.30 3.47 -2.44
CA ILE A 3 13.99 4.63 -1.60
C ILE A 3 15.26 5.44 -1.45
N ILE A 4 15.20 6.74 -1.77
CA ILE A 4 16.28 7.68 -1.55
C ILE A 4 15.89 8.56 -0.38
N VAL A 5 16.68 8.53 0.69
CA VAL A 5 16.53 9.35 1.89
C VAL A 5 17.62 10.44 1.87
N ASP A 6 17.31 11.64 2.33
CA ASP A 6 18.22 12.80 2.36
C ASP A 6 18.82 13.18 1.00
N GLY A 7 17.95 13.45 0.02
CA GLY A 7 18.37 14.03 -1.25
C GLY A 7 18.99 15.41 -1.07
N GLN A 8 20.16 15.65 -1.66
CA GLN A 8 20.89 16.93 -1.58
C GLN A 8 20.37 18.01 -2.54
N GLY A 9 19.08 17.97 -2.89
CA GLY A 9 18.47 18.96 -3.78
C GLY A 9 18.17 20.27 -3.07
N GLU A 10 18.30 21.40 -3.76
CA GLU A 10 17.91 22.68 -3.18
C GLU A 10 16.39 22.75 -2.97
N THR A 11 15.97 23.17 -1.78
CA THR A 11 14.55 23.23 -1.41
C THR A 11 13.74 24.13 -2.34
N GLU A 12 14.33 25.22 -2.83
CA GLU A 12 13.68 26.15 -3.75
C GLU A 12 13.47 25.55 -5.15
N GLU A 13 14.43 24.76 -5.66
CA GLU A 13 14.25 24.04 -6.92
C GLU A 13 13.14 22.99 -6.83
N ILE A 14 13.04 22.29 -5.69
CA ILE A 14 11.97 21.31 -5.45
C ILE A 14 10.60 21.99 -5.42
N LYS A 15 10.46 23.11 -4.69
CA LYS A 15 9.21 23.88 -4.65
C LYS A 15 8.83 24.40 -6.03
N LYS A 16 9.80 24.93 -6.79
CA LYS A 16 9.60 25.38 -8.16
C LYS A 16 9.10 24.23 -9.05
N ARG A 17 9.66 23.03 -8.88
CA ARG A 17 9.23 21.85 -9.63
C ARG A 17 7.81 21.41 -9.26
N ILE A 18 7.44 21.45 -7.98
CA ILE A 18 6.07 21.15 -7.53
C ILE A 18 5.08 22.15 -8.15
N ALA A 19 5.40 23.44 -8.14
CA ALA A 19 4.56 24.48 -8.75
C ALA A 19 4.39 24.26 -10.26
N GLN A 20 5.47 23.94 -10.98
CA GLN A 20 5.39 23.59 -12.41
C GLN A 20 4.47 22.39 -12.67
N LEU A 21 4.57 21.34 -11.85
CA LEU A 21 3.73 20.14 -12.02
C LEU A 21 2.25 20.43 -11.76
N ARG A 22 1.92 21.31 -10.81
CA ARG A 22 0.52 21.73 -10.56
C ARG A 22 -0.09 22.41 -11.79
N VAL A 23 0.62 23.34 -12.40
CA VAL A 23 0.17 24.02 -13.63
C VAL A 23 0.02 23.01 -14.78
N GLN A 24 0.98 22.10 -14.96
CA GLN A 24 0.91 21.07 -16.00
C GLN A 24 -0.27 20.09 -15.83
N ILE A 25 -0.72 19.84 -14.60
CA ILE A 25 -1.90 19.01 -14.31
C ILE A 25 -3.18 19.73 -14.73
N GLU A 26 -3.27 21.04 -14.49
CA GLU A 26 -4.42 21.87 -14.84
C GLU A 26 -4.55 22.07 -16.36
N ASP A 27 -3.42 22.28 -17.04
CA ASP A 27 -3.38 22.49 -18.50
C ASP A 27 -3.53 21.19 -19.30
N SER A 28 -3.39 20.02 -18.66
CA SER A 28 -3.46 18.74 -19.36
C SER A 28 -4.90 18.32 -19.64
N THR A 29 -5.16 18.04 -20.92
CA THR A 29 -6.44 17.54 -21.43
C THR A 29 -6.51 16.01 -21.49
N SER A 30 -5.39 15.32 -21.25
CA SER A 30 -5.29 13.86 -21.27
C SER A 30 -5.36 13.32 -19.84
N ASP A 31 -6.32 12.43 -19.57
CA ASP A 31 -6.49 11.84 -18.24
C ASP A 31 -5.28 10.96 -17.85
N PHE A 32 -4.66 10.29 -18.82
CA PHE A 32 -3.42 9.54 -18.62
C PHE A 32 -2.28 10.45 -18.16
N ASP A 33 -2.10 11.60 -18.80
CA ASP A 33 -1.04 12.54 -18.44
C ASP A 33 -1.32 13.18 -17.07
N ARG A 34 -2.59 13.48 -16.77
CA ARG A 34 -3.00 14.01 -15.47
C ARG A 34 -2.64 13.04 -14.34
N GLU A 35 -2.96 11.75 -14.51
CA GLU A 35 -2.65 10.70 -13.53
C GLU A 35 -1.14 10.56 -13.31
N LYS A 36 -0.34 10.52 -14.39
CA LYS A 36 1.13 10.41 -14.28
C LYS A 36 1.78 11.64 -13.66
N LEU A 37 1.27 12.84 -13.94
CA LEU A 37 1.78 14.06 -13.31
C LEU A 37 1.39 14.12 -11.82
N GLN A 38 0.19 13.66 -11.46
CA GLN A 38 -0.22 13.53 -10.06
C GLN A 38 0.65 12.54 -9.28
N GLU A 39 0.99 11.38 -9.87
CA GLU A 39 1.88 10.39 -9.25
C GLU A 39 3.26 10.99 -8.94
N ARG A 40 3.81 11.77 -9.89
CA ARG A 40 5.09 12.46 -9.71
C ARG A 40 5.02 13.56 -8.65
N LEU A 41 3.94 14.34 -8.65
CA LEU A 41 3.71 15.39 -7.67
C LEU A 41 3.61 14.80 -6.26
N ALA A 42 2.88 13.69 -6.10
CA ALA A 42 2.75 13.00 -4.83
C ALA A 42 4.11 12.52 -4.31
N LYS A 43 4.95 11.94 -5.18
CA LYS A 43 6.31 11.50 -4.81
C LYS A 43 7.23 12.65 -4.39
N LEU A 44 7.14 13.82 -5.04
CA LEU A 44 7.96 14.99 -4.69
C LEU A 44 7.45 15.74 -3.45
N ALA A 45 6.14 15.83 -3.26
CA ALA A 45 5.54 16.54 -2.13
C ALA A 45 5.47 15.71 -0.85
N GLY A 46 5.33 14.38 -0.97
CA GLY A 46 5.18 13.46 0.16
C GLY A 46 6.48 13.21 0.92
N GLY A 47 7.64 13.34 0.26
CA GLY A 47 8.94 13.08 0.88
C GLY A 47 9.08 11.66 1.43
N VAL A 48 10.04 11.46 2.35
CA VAL A 48 10.26 10.18 3.03
C VAL A 48 10.33 10.44 4.54
N ALA A 49 9.48 9.78 5.31
CA ALA A 49 9.53 9.81 6.77
C ALA A 49 10.45 8.69 7.29
N VAL A 50 11.33 9.02 8.23
CA VAL A 50 12.24 8.06 8.89
C VAL A 50 11.76 7.81 10.31
N ILE A 51 11.64 6.54 10.70
CA ILE A 51 11.26 6.11 12.05
C ILE A 51 12.50 5.51 12.72
N GLU A 52 12.96 6.14 13.79
CA GLU A 52 14.08 5.64 14.60
C GLU A 52 13.56 4.82 15.78
N VAL A 53 14.13 3.62 15.95
CA VAL A 53 13.69 2.65 16.97
C VAL A 53 14.85 2.39 17.92
N GLY A 54 14.65 2.69 19.21
CA GLY A 54 15.63 2.43 20.26
C GLY A 54 15.28 1.17 21.07
N ALA A 55 16.31 0.46 21.53
CA ALA A 55 16.18 -0.66 22.47
C ALA A 55 17.42 -0.75 23.39
N ALA A 56 17.30 -1.46 24.51
CA ALA A 56 18.38 -1.58 25.50
C ALA A 56 19.47 -2.58 25.06
N THR A 57 19.09 -3.62 24.30
CA THR A 57 20.01 -4.66 23.82
C THR A 57 19.92 -4.81 22.29
N GLU A 58 20.98 -5.35 21.66
CA GLU A 58 21.02 -5.56 20.21
C GLU A 58 19.93 -6.54 19.74
N THR A 59 19.62 -7.56 20.53
CA THR A 59 18.59 -8.55 20.22
C THR A 59 17.20 -7.92 20.22
N GLU A 60 16.89 -7.09 21.22
CA GLU A 60 15.63 -6.35 21.27
C GLU A 60 15.52 -5.33 20.14
N LEU A 61 16.63 -4.67 19.76
CA LEU A 61 16.63 -3.73 18.65
C LEU A 61 16.19 -4.42 17.35
N LYS A 62 16.70 -5.63 17.08
CA LYS A 62 16.33 -6.41 15.89
C LYS A 62 14.87 -6.87 15.93
N GLU A 63 14.38 -7.34 17.08
CA GLU A 63 12.98 -7.75 17.24
C GLU A 63 12.03 -6.56 17.06
N MET A 64 12.30 -5.45 17.74
CA MET A 64 11.46 -4.26 17.69
C MET A 64 11.44 -3.64 16.29
N LYS A 65 12.58 -3.66 15.59
CA LYS A 65 12.66 -3.26 14.17
C LYS A 65 11.72 -4.10 13.31
N LEU A 66 11.82 -5.43 13.40
CA LEU A 66 10.99 -6.34 12.60
C LEU A 66 9.50 -6.17 12.92
N ARG A 67 9.16 -5.97 14.19
CA ARG A 67 7.78 -5.76 14.63
C ARG A 67 7.19 -4.45 14.10
N ILE A 68 7.99 -3.38 14.05
CA ILE A 68 7.57 -2.09 13.51
C ILE A 68 7.46 -2.15 11.98
N GLU A 69 8.36 -2.86 11.31
CA GLU A 69 8.31 -3.08 9.87
C GLU A 69 7.05 -3.85 9.46
N ASP A 70 6.70 -4.89 10.20
CA ASP A 70 5.47 -5.66 10.01
C ASP A 70 4.23 -4.81 10.28
N ALA A 71 4.21 -4.06 11.39
CA ALA A 71 3.11 -3.15 11.73
C ALA A 71 2.90 -2.06 10.67
N LEU A 72 3.98 -1.49 10.14
CA LEU A 72 3.92 -0.49 9.06
C LEU A 72 3.33 -1.09 7.78
N SER A 73 3.74 -2.31 7.44
CA SER A 73 3.25 -3.01 6.25
C SER A 73 1.76 -3.38 6.40
N ALA A 74 1.37 -3.90 7.57
CA ALA A 74 -0.02 -4.26 7.87
C ALA A 74 -0.95 -3.04 7.87
N THR A 75 -0.52 -1.91 8.45
CA THR A 75 -1.32 -0.68 8.47
C THR A 75 -1.44 -0.05 7.09
N LYS A 76 -0.40 -0.10 6.25
CA LYS A 76 -0.49 0.32 4.84
C LYS A 76 -1.52 -0.51 4.07
N ALA A 77 -1.43 -1.84 4.16
CA ALA A 77 -2.39 -2.73 3.50
C ALA A 77 -3.83 -2.47 3.97
N ALA A 78 -4.02 -2.26 5.27
CA ALA A 78 -5.32 -1.94 5.85
C ALA A 78 -5.91 -0.60 5.36
N VAL A 79 -5.05 0.39 5.03
CA VAL A 79 -5.49 1.68 4.47
C VAL A 79 -5.84 1.54 2.98
N GLU A 80 -5.12 0.70 2.24
CA GLU A 80 -5.32 0.51 0.80
C GLU A 80 -6.58 -0.32 0.48
N GLU A 81 -6.78 -1.45 1.18
CA GLU A 81 -7.86 -2.39 0.88
C GLU A 81 -8.99 -2.39 1.93
N GLY A 82 -8.79 -1.71 3.06
CA GLY A 82 -9.70 -1.70 4.19
C GLY A 82 -9.41 -2.82 5.20
N VAL A 83 -10.30 -2.94 6.21
CA VAL A 83 -10.15 -3.90 7.31
C VAL A 83 -11.34 -4.85 7.37
N VAL A 84 -11.07 -6.10 7.73
CA VAL A 84 -12.07 -7.16 7.92
C VAL A 84 -11.90 -7.85 9.27
N ALA A 85 -12.89 -8.65 9.67
CA ALA A 85 -12.82 -9.40 10.92
C ALA A 85 -11.68 -10.44 10.89
N GLY A 86 -10.73 -10.31 11.82
CA GLY A 86 -9.59 -11.20 11.95
C GLY A 86 -9.93 -12.59 12.52
N GLY A 87 -8.89 -13.33 12.90
CA GLY A 87 -9.03 -14.67 13.51
C GLY A 87 -9.62 -15.74 12.60
N GLY A 88 -9.55 -15.54 11.27
CA GLY A 88 -10.17 -16.43 10.28
C GLY A 88 -11.68 -16.24 10.11
N THR A 89 -12.32 -15.36 10.89
CA THR A 89 -13.77 -15.11 10.84
C THR A 89 -14.24 -14.60 9.48
N ALA A 90 -13.44 -13.73 8.83
CA ALA A 90 -13.73 -13.24 7.49
C ALA A 90 -13.89 -14.38 6.47
N PHE A 91 -13.07 -15.44 6.54
CA PHE A 91 -13.16 -16.57 5.61
C PHE A 91 -14.44 -17.37 5.83
N ILE A 92 -14.81 -17.65 7.08
CA ILE A 92 -16.06 -18.37 7.40
C ILE A 92 -17.27 -17.58 6.90
N ASN A 93 -17.28 -16.26 7.11
CA ASN A 93 -18.35 -15.38 6.66
C ASN A 93 -18.45 -15.29 5.12
N ALA A 94 -17.34 -15.57 4.40
CA ALA A 94 -17.31 -15.57 2.94
C ALA A 94 -17.83 -16.88 2.32
N ILE A 95 -17.87 -18.00 3.06
CA ILE A 95 -18.30 -19.32 2.55
C ILE A 95 -19.69 -19.26 1.86
N PRO A 96 -20.73 -18.63 2.42
CA PRO A 96 -22.05 -18.58 1.78
C PRO A 96 -22.06 -17.86 0.43
N ALA A 97 -21.04 -17.04 0.12
CA ALA A 97 -20.91 -16.41 -1.19
C ALA A 97 -20.64 -17.44 -2.30
N LEU A 98 -20.02 -18.59 -1.97
CA LEU A 98 -19.73 -19.66 -2.90
C LEU A 98 -20.99 -20.37 -3.41
N ASP A 99 -22.10 -20.35 -2.64
CA ASP A 99 -23.38 -20.93 -3.06
C ASP A 99 -24.01 -20.18 -4.24
N LYS A 100 -23.57 -18.95 -4.50
CA LYS A 100 -24.08 -18.11 -5.58
C LYS A 100 -23.32 -18.31 -6.90
N ILE A 101 -22.25 -19.09 -6.91
CA ILE A 101 -21.42 -19.32 -8.09
C ILE A 101 -22.03 -20.48 -8.90
N PRO A 102 -22.53 -20.24 -10.12
CA PRO A 102 -22.99 -21.32 -10.98
C PRO A 102 -21.76 -22.10 -11.50
N ALA A 103 -21.54 -23.31 -11.00
CA ALA A 103 -20.42 -24.17 -11.37
C ALA A 103 -20.90 -25.60 -11.68
N GLN A 104 -20.25 -26.27 -12.64
CA GLN A 104 -20.57 -27.64 -13.04
C GLN A 104 -19.29 -28.47 -13.24
N GLY A 105 -19.39 -29.79 -13.07
CA GLY A 105 -18.27 -30.71 -13.29
C GLY A 105 -17.03 -30.37 -12.44
N ASP A 106 -15.90 -30.15 -13.10
CA ASP A 106 -14.62 -29.88 -12.45
C ASP A 106 -14.60 -28.54 -11.70
N GLU A 107 -15.34 -27.54 -12.18
CA GLU A 107 -15.45 -26.23 -11.51
C GLU A 107 -16.15 -26.36 -10.15
N LEU A 108 -17.18 -27.21 -10.06
CA LEU A 108 -17.88 -27.48 -8.81
C LEU A 108 -16.96 -28.18 -7.80
N THR A 109 -16.09 -29.06 -8.29
CA THR A 109 -15.06 -29.70 -7.46
C THR A 109 -14.09 -28.65 -6.90
N GLY A 110 -13.66 -27.70 -7.73
CA GLY A 110 -12.85 -26.55 -7.30
C GLY A 110 -13.51 -25.69 -6.22
N VAL A 111 -14.79 -25.34 -6.40
CA VAL A 111 -15.57 -24.59 -5.39
C VAL A 111 -15.68 -25.36 -4.08
N THR A 112 -15.83 -26.69 -4.15
CA THR A 112 -15.91 -27.55 -2.96
C THR A 112 -14.58 -27.65 -2.22
N ILE A 113 -13.45 -27.64 -2.93
CA ILE A 113 -12.10 -27.60 -2.33
C ILE A 113 -11.90 -26.29 -1.57
N ILE A 114 -12.22 -25.14 -2.19
CA ILE A 114 -12.08 -23.82 -1.57
C ILE A 114 -12.98 -23.69 -0.35
N ARG A 115 -14.19 -24.28 -0.38
CA ARG A 115 -15.11 -24.29 0.77
C ARG A 115 -14.55 -25.06 1.98
N ARG A 116 -13.74 -26.08 1.75
CA ARG A 116 -13.19 -26.95 2.80
C ARG A 116 -11.88 -26.42 3.39
N ALA A 117 -11.08 -25.73 2.58
CA ALA A 117 -9.78 -25.16 2.96
C ALA A 117 -9.95 -24.05 4.01
#